data_AF-A0A9C8GNI5-F1
#
_entry.id   AF-A0A9C8GNI5-F1
#
_cell.length_a   1.000
_cell.length_b   1.000
_cell.length_c   1.000
_cell.angle_alpha   90.00
_cell.angle_beta   90.00
_cell.angle_gamma   90.00
#
_symmetry.space_group_name_H-M   'P 1'
#
loop_
_entity.id
_entity.type
_entity.pdbx_description
1 polymer ?
#
loop_
_entity_poly.entity_id
_entity_poly.type
_entity_poly.pdbx_seq_one_letter_code
_entity_poly.pdbx_strand_id
1 'polypeptide(L)'
;MAIGFAKSIKESLTRTRNTVFSRIAGLLGTSEITDETWDELEALLIQADVGVSTTLYLVDRLRERAGHEAILETDALQIALREELRALLPDAPPLNLGNRPFDVILIVGVNGSGKTTSIAKLAYRCRKEGQKVL
;
A
#
# COMPACT_ATOMS: atom_id res chain seq x y z
N MET A 1 -24.56 3.33 16.18
CA MET A 1 -25.04 2.39 15.14
C MET A 1 -23.83 2.02 14.29
N ALA A 2 -23.33 0.79 14.44
CA ALA A 2 -22.06 0.34 13.88
C ALA A 2 -22.12 0.20 12.34
N ILE A 3 -21.00 0.48 11.70
CA ILE A 3 -20.81 0.63 10.25
C ILE A 3 -20.97 -0.72 9.55
N GLY A 4 -22.00 -0.88 8.73
CA GLY A 4 -22.31 -2.13 8.03
C GLY A 4 -21.89 -2.22 6.57
N PHE A 5 -20.95 -1.41 6.06
CA PHE A 5 -20.70 -1.38 4.59
C PHE A 5 -19.25 -1.24 4.10
N ALA A 6 -18.25 -1.31 4.97
CA ALA A 6 -16.86 -1.39 4.53
C ALA A 6 -16.28 -2.72 5.01
N LYS A 7 -16.09 -3.66 4.07
CA LYS A 7 -15.15 -4.77 4.25
C LYS A 7 -13.86 -4.14 4.77
N SER A 8 -13.34 -4.62 5.90
CA SER A 8 -12.13 -4.00 6.49
C SER A 8 -11.03 -3.96 5.43
N ILE A 9 -10.15 -2.95 5.44
CA ILE A 9 -8.99 -2.90 4.53
C ILE A 9 -8.20 -4.22 4.62
N LYS A 10 -8.12 -4.78 5.83
CA LYS A 10 -7.53 -6.10 6.09
C LYS A 10 -8.21 -7.22 5.31
N GLU A 11 -9.54 -7.21 5.27
CA GLU A 11 -10.33 -8.22 4.59
C GLU A 11 -10.30 -8.05 3.06
N SER A 12 -10.27 -6.81 2.53
CA SER A 12 -10.14 -6.56 1.09
C SER A 12 -8.76 -6.95 0.56
N LEU A 13 -7.71 -6.84 1.39
CA LEU A 13 -6.33 -7.19 1.02
C LEU A 13 -5.98 -8.66 1.30
N THR A 14 -6.94 -9.49 1.75
CA THR A 14 -6.69 -10.91 2.10
C THR A 14 -5.99 -11.67 0.98
N ARG A 15 -6.41 -11.49 -0.27
CA ARG A 15 -5.82 -12.20 -1.41
C ARG A 15 -4.35 -11.82 -1.61
N THR A 16 -4.05 -10.52 -1.68
CA THR A 16 -2.68 -10.01 -1.80
C THR A 16 -1.81 -10.51 -0.66
N ARG A 17 -2.31 -10.45 0.59
CA ARG A 17 -1.58 -10.93 1.77
C ARG A 17 -1.25 -12.42 1.70
N ASN A 18 -2.22 -13.26 1.35
CA ASN A 18 -2.04 -14.71 1.34
C ASN A 18 -1.17 -15.18 0.16
N THR A 19 -1.13 -14.42 -0.95
CA THR A 19 -0.35 -14.82 -2.13
C THR A 19 1.05 -14.23 -2.12
N VAL A 20 1.18 -12.93 -1.87
CA VAL A 20 2.45 -12.20 -1.97
C VAL A 20 3.21 -12.27 -0.65
N PHE A 21 2.59 -11.81 0.44
CA PHE A 21 3.28 -11.69 1.72
C PHE A 21 3.61 -13.04 2.35
N SER A 22 2.83 -14.09 2.07
CA SER A 22 3.20 -15.45 2.50
C SER A 22 4.44 -15.99 1.80
N ARG A 23 4.69 -15.61 0.53
CA ARG A 23 5.91 -16.00 -0.19
C ARG A 23 7.12 -15.23 0.31
N ILE A 24 6.95 -13.92 0.48
CA ILE A 24 8.00 -13.06 1.05
C ILE A 24 8.35 -13.51 2.48
N ALA A 25 7.36 -13.84 3.32
CA ALA A 25 7.61 -14.36 4.66
C ALA A 25 8.26 -15.76 4.65
N GLY A 26 7.99 -16.58 3.63
CA GLY A 26 8.66 -17.88 3.47
C GLY A 26 10.13 -17.72 3.07
N LEU A 27 10.41 -16.80 2.15
CA LEU A 27 11.77 -16.42 1.76
C LEU A 27 12.55 -15.84 2.95
N LEU A 28 11.92 -14.90 3.67
CA LEU A 28 12.47 -14.27 4.86
C LEU A 28 12.26 -15.11 6.14
N GLY A 29 12.05 -16.41 6.01
CA GLY A 29 12.02 -17.36 7.13
C GLY A 29 13.23 -18.30 7.13
N THR A 30 14.14 -18.17 6.16
CA THR A 30 15.41 -18.89 6.11
C THR A 30 16.41 -18.29 7.11
N SER A 31 17.44 -19.04 7.50
CA SER A 31 18.36 -18.63 8.58
C SER A 31 19.46 -17.66 8.16
N GLU A 32 19.70 -17.46 6.86
CA GLU A 32 20.78 -16.58 6.38
C GLU A 32 20.31 -15.76 5.18
N ILE A 33 20.77 -14.51 5.13
CA ILE A 33 20.56 -13.59 4.01
C ILE A 33 21.70 -13.80 3.01
N THR A 34 21.39 -14.29 1.81
CA THR A 34 22.34 -14.50 0.72
C THR A 34 22.08 -13.56 -0.46
N ASP A 35 22.96 -13.55 -1.47
CA ASP A 35 22.71 -12.80 -2.70
C ASP A 35 21.42 -13.27 -3.40
N GLU A 36 21.14 -14.58 -3.39
CA GLU A 36 19.89 -15.14 -3.93
C GLU A 36 18.65 -14.64 -3.18
N THR A 37 18.76 -14.32 -1.89
CA THR A 37 17.64 -13.78 -1.10
C THR A 37 17.18 -12.43 -1.66
N TRP A 38 18.12 -11.60 -2.13
CA TRP A 38 17.81 -10.30 -2.71
C TRP A 38 17.17 -10.44 -4.09
N ASP A 39 17.69 -11.33 -4.94
CA ASP A 39 17.14 -11.62 -6.26
C ASP A 39 15.70 -12.17 -6.19
N GLU A 40 15.45 -13.09 -5.26
CA GLU A 40 14.11 -13.64 -5.05
C GLU A 40 13.13 -12.59 -4.49
N LEU A 41 13.59 -11.73 -3.58
CA LEU A 41 12.78 -10.63 -3.06
C LEU A 41 12.38 -9.64 -4.16
N GLU A 42 13.32 -9.27 -5.03
CA GLU A 42 13.04 -8.42 -6.20
C GLU A 42 11.97 -9.05 -7.11
N ALA A 43 12.16 -10.32 -7.48
CA ALA A 43 11.23 -11.03 -8.35
C ALA A 43 9.82 -11.10 -7.75
N LEU A 44 9.70 -11.37 -6.44
CA LEU A 44 8.43 -11.43 -5.73
C LEU A 44 7.71 -10.07 -5.70
N LEU A 45 8.45 -8.98 -5.49
CA LEU A 45 7.89 -7.62 -5.49
C LEU A 45 7.41 -7.20 -6.89
N ILE A 46 8.15 -7.54 -7.94
CA ILE A 46 7.72 -7.30 -9.33
C ILE A 46 6.46 -8.11 -9.65
N GLN A 47 6.41 -9.39 -9.26
CA GLN A 47 5.22 -10.23 -9.43
C GLN A 47 4.00 -9.71 -8.65
N ALA A 48 4.23 -8.92 -7.61
CA ALA A 48 3.20 -8.30 -6.77
C ALA A 48 2.68 -6.95 -7.30
N ASP A 49 2.99 -6.59 -8.55
CA ASP A 49 2.61 -5.33 -9.19
C ASP A 49 3.20 -4.06 -8.53
N VAL A 50 4.34 -4.17 -7.83
CA VAL A 50 5.05 -3.00 -7.25
C VAL A 50 5.69 -2.12 -8.34
N GLY A 51 6.05 -2.75 -9.47
CA GLY A 51 6.71 -2.10 -10.61
C GLY A 51 8.23 -2.06 -10.47
N VAL A 52 8.93 -2.22 -11.60
CA VAL A 52 10.40 -2.42 -11.65
C VAL A 52 11.16 -1.30 -10.93
N SER A 53 10.91 -0.04 -11.28
CA SER A 53 11.65 1.10 -10.71
C SER A 53 11.48 1.21 -9.19
N THR A 54 10.26 0.99 -8.70
CA THR A 54 9.95 1.05 -7.26
C THR A 54 10.59 -0.12 -6.53
N THR A 55 10.58 -1.32 -7.13
CA THR A 55 11.22 -2.50 -6.55
C THR A 55 12.72 -2.32 -6.42
N LEU A 56 13.41 -1.91 -7.49
CA LEU A 56 14.85 -1.69 -7.47
C LEU A 56 15.25 -0.68 -6.39
N TYR A 57 14.55 0.46 -6.36
CA TYR A 57 14.75 1.47 -5.32
C TYR A 57 14.56 0.92 -3.90
N LEU A 58 13.52 0.11 -3.68
CA LEU A 58 13.22 -0.48 -2.39
C LEU A 58 14.29 -1.51 -1.96
N VAL A 59 14.70 -2.39 -2.88
CA VAL A 59 15.68 -3.45 -2.60
C VAL A 59 17.06 -2.85 -2.33
N ASP A 60 17.51 -1.88 -3.13
CA ASP A 60 18.79 -1.20 -2.92
C ASP A 60 18.85 -0.53 -1.54
N ARG A 61 17.80 0.21 -1.19
CA ARG A 61 17.70 0.89 0.11
C ARG A 61 17.65 -0.11 1.28
N LEU A 62 16.92 -1.21 1.11
CA LEU A 62 16.86 -2.26 2.12
C LEU A 62 18.22 -2.97 2.30
N ARG A 63 18.96 -3.21 1.21
CA ARG A 63 20.30 -3.81 1.23
C ARG A 63 21.31 -2.90 1.90
N GLU A 64 21.30 -1.61 1.60
CA GLU A 64 22.14 -0.60 2.26
C GLU A 64 21.86 -0.57 3.77
N ARG A 65 20.57 -0.51 4.14
CA ARG A 65 20.14 -0.51 5.53
C ARG A 65 20.56 -1.78 6.27
N ALA A 66 20.39 -2.95 5.65
CA ALA A 66 20.80 -4.22 6.24
C ALA A 66 22.31 -4.27 6.51
N GLY A 67 23.13 -3.74 5.61
CA GLY A 67 24.57 -3.58 5.83
C GLY A 67 24.91 -2.61 6.94
N HIS A 68 24.24 -1.45 6.99
CA HIS A 68 24.49 -0.41 7.99
C HIS A 68 24.06 -0.81 9.42
N GLU A 69 22.93 -1.49 9.56
CA GLU A 69 22.36 -1.93 10.84
C GLU A 69 22.83 -3.34 11.25
N ALA A 70 23.70 -3.97 10.45
CA ALA A 70 24.14 -5.36 10.63
C ALA A 70 22.96 -6.33 10.82
N ILE A 71 21.96 -6.21 9.94
CA ILE A 71 20.81 -7.13 9.89
C ILE A 71 21.28 -8.43 9.27
N LEU A 72 21.47 -9.45 10.11
CA LEU A 72 21.91 -10.79 9.70
C LEU A 72 20.76 -11.80 9.64
N GLU A 73 19.70 -11.55 10.41
CA GLU A 73 18.54 -12.43 10.57
C GLU A 73 17.37 -11.96 9.71
N THR A 74 16.65 -12.92 9.13
CA THR A 74 15.56 -12.65 8.19
C THR A 74 14.31 -12.05 8.83
N ASP A 75 14.03 -12.36 10.10
CA ASP A 75 12.96 -11.72 10.88
C ASP A 75 13.20 -10.20 11.01
N ALA A 76 14.45 -9.80 11.28
CA ALA A 76 14.82 -8.39 11.35
C ALA A 76 14.75 -7.72 9.96
N LEU A 77 15.12 -8.45 8.89
CA LEU A 77 14.97 -8.00 7.52
C LEU A 77 13.49 -7.79 7.14
N GLN A 78 12.58 -8.64 7.62
CA GLN A 78 11.14 -8.49 7.40
C GLN A 78 10.59 -7.21 8.06
N ILE A 79 11.06 -6.88 9.26
CA ILE A 79 10.70 -5.63 9.95
C ILE A 79 11.21 -4.43 9.14
N ALA A 80 12.48 -4.46 8.72
CA ALA A 80 13.07 -3.40 7.91
C ALA A 80 12.29 -3.21 6.59
N LEU A 81 11.98 -4.28 5.86
CA LEU A 81 11.18 -4.23 4.63
C LEU A 81 9.82 -3.57 4.85
N ARG A 82 9.14 -3.88 5.97
CA ARG A 82 7.85 -3.26 6.30
C ARG A 82 7.98 -1.76 6.53
N GLU A 83 9.01 -1.32 7.22
CA GLU A 83 9.27 0.10 7.47
C GLU A 83 9.63 0.84 6.18
N GLU A 84 10.43 0.23 5.32
CA GLU A 84 10.79 0.72 4.01
C GLU A 84 9.56 0.90 3.09
N LEU A 85 8.70 -0.13 3.03
CA LEU A 85 7.41 -0.06 2.32
C LEU A 85 6.49 1.03 2.87
N ARG A 86 6.46 1.23 4.19
CA ARG A 86 5.67 2.31 4.80
C ARG A 86 6.25 3.68 4.46
N ALA A 87 7.56 3.83 4.43
CA ALA A 87 8.22 5.08 4.08
C ALA A 87 7.93 5.53 2.64
N LEU A 88 7.66 4.59 1.73
CA LEU A 88 7.23 4.88 0.36
C LEU A 88 5.80 5.47 0.26
N LEU A 89 4.97 5.26 1.28
CA LEU A 89 3.57 5.70 1.29
C LEU A 89 3.44 6.92 2.22
N PRO A 90 3.56 8.16 1.72
CA PRO A 90 3.33 9.34 2.54
C PRO A 90 1.87 9.42 3.00
N ASP A 91 1.63 10.10 4.13
CA ASP A 91 0.27 10.34 4.59
C ASP A 91 -0.49 11.21 3.59
N ALA A 92 -1.66 10.75 3.19
CA ALA A 92 -2.52 11.52 2.32
C ALA A 92 -3.05 12.75 3.09
N PRO A 93 -2.94 13.97 2.54
CA PRO A 93 -3.54 15.13 3.16
C PRO A 93 -5.07 14.96 3.24
N PRO A 94 -5.74 15.57 4.23
CA PRO A 94 -7.19 15.55 4.29
C PRO A 94 -7.76 16.20 3.02
N LEU A 95 -8.96 15.77 2.64
CA LEU A 95 -9.66 16.37 1.50
C LEU A 95 -9.95 17.83 1.83
N ASN A 96 -9.35 18.75 1.07
CA ASN A 96 -9.46 20.18 1.30
C ASN A 96 -10.81 20.71 0.77
N LEU A 97 -11.82 20.64 1.64
CA LEU A 97 -13.20 21.11 1.39
C LEU A 97 -13.61 22.16 2.45
N GLY A 98 -14.50 23.08 2.09
CA GLY A 98 -15.15 24.02 3.00
C GLY A 98 -14.53 25.42 3.09
N ASN A 99 -13.40 25.67 2.44
CA ASN A 99 -12.69 26.96 2.48
C ASN A 99 -13.15 27.96 1.40
N ARG A 100 -14.25 27.68 0.71
CA ARG A 100 -14.77 28.47 -0.42
C ARG A 100 -16.29 28.28 -0.55
N PRO A 101 -17.01 29.17 -1.27
CA PRO A 101 -18.46 29.07 -1.41
C PRO A 101 -18.94 27.75 -2.03
N PHE A 102 -18.15 27.18 -2.95
CA PHE A 102 -18.42 25.88 -3.57
C PHE A 102 -17.11 25.11 -3.80
N ASP A 103 -17.09 23.84 -3.41
CA ASP A 103 -16.06 22.88 -3.80
C ASP A 103 -16.50 22.09 -5.03
N VAL A 104 -15.68 22.08 -6.08
CA VAL A 104 -15.95 21.34 -7.31
C VAL A 104 -14.93 20.21 -7.44
N ILE A 105 -15.43 18.97 -7.49
CA ILE A 105 -14.59 17.77 -7.66
C ILE A 105 -14.88 17.17 -9.05
N LEU A 106 -13.92 17.28 -9.97
CA LEU A 106 -13.99 16.64 -11.29
C LEU A 106 -13.38 15.24 -11.22
N ILE A 107 -14.19 14.20 -11.44
CA ILE A 107 -13.73 12.80 -11.44
C ILE A 107 -13.57 12.31 -12.88
N VAL A 108 -12.35 11.90 -13.23
CA VAL A 108 -11.97 11.42 -14.58
C VAL A 108 -11.45 9.98 -14.54
N GLY A 109 -11.43 9.31 -15.69
CA GLY A 109 -10.93 7.94 -15.83
C GLY A 109 -11.60 7.15 -16.96
N VAL A 110 -11.07 5.97 -17.29
CA VAL A 110 -11.58 5.13 -18.38
C VAL A 110 -12.93 4.46 -18.05
N ASN A 111 -13.62 3.92 -19.06
CA ASN A 111 -14.86 3.17 -18.84
C ASN A 111 -14.60 1.91 -18.00
N GLY A 112 -15.51 1.60 -17.08
CA GLY A 112 -15.38 0.44 -16.18
C GLY A 112 -14.53 0.65 -14.92
N SER A 113 -13.83 1.78 -14.75
CA SER A 113 -12.97 2.02 -13.57
C SER A 113 -13.71 2.33 -12.26
N GLY A 114 -15.05 2.29 -12.26
CA GLY A 114 -15.86 2.55 -11.06
C GLY A 114 -16.07 4.04 -10.72
N LYS A 115 -15.93 4.96 -11.69
CA LYS A 115 -16.13 6.42 -11.48
C LYS A 115 -17.48 6.75 -10.83
N THR A 116 -18.59 6.31 -11.41
CA THR A 116 -19.94 6.61 -10.91
C THR A 116 -20.18 6.05 -9.52
N THR A 117 -19.69 4.84 -9.25
CA THR A 117 -19.75 4.23 -7.90
C THR A 117 -18.92 5.01 -6.89
N SER A 118 -17.76 5.53 -7.30
CA SER A 118 -16.89 6.33 -6.45
C SER A 118 -17.50 7.71 -6.16
N ILE A 119 -18.12 8.35 -7.15
CA ILE A 119 -18.91 9.59 -6.98
C ILE A 119 -20.00 9.38 -5.92
N ALA A 120 -20.79 8.31 -6.04
CA ALA A 120 -21.87 8.03 -5.08
C ALA A 120 -21.34 7.79 -3.65
N LYS A 121 -20.24 7.03 -3.50
CA LYS A 121 -19.59 6.80 -2.20
C LYS A 121 -19.06 8.10 -1.59
N LEU A 122 -18.42 8.95 -2.39
CA LEU A 122 -17.91 10.25 -1.96
C LEU A 122 -19.05 11.19 -1.55
N ALA A 123 -20.10 11.30 -2.36
CA ALA A 123 -21.28 12.10 -2.06
C ALA A 123 -21.97 11.65 -0.76
N TYR A 124 -22.12 10.34 -0.55
CA TYR A 124 -22.66 9.78 0.68
C TYR A 124 -21.79 10.12 1.90
N ARG A 125 -20.47 9.99 1.78
CA ARG A 125 -19.52 10.35 2.83
C ARG A 125 -19.62 11.84 3.20
N CYS A 126 -19.58 12.73 2.21
CA CYS A 126 -19.70 14.17 2.40
C CYS A 126 -21.03 14.56 3.08
N ARG A 127 -22.16 13.96 2.65
CA ARG A 127 -23.47 14.16 3.30
C ARG A 127 -23.47 13.71 4.76
N LYS A 128 -22.82 12.58 5.06
CA LYS A 128 -22.68 12.07 6.44
C LYS A 128 -21.81 12.99 7.31
N GLU A 129 -20.84 13.66 6.72
CA GLU A 129 -20.01 14.70 7.35
C GLU A 129 -20.72 16.06 7.42
N GLY A 130 -22.00 16.14 7.02
CA GLY A 130 -22.84 17.35 7.14
C GLY A 130 -22.76 18.30 5.94
N GLN A 131 -22.05 17.94 4.88
CA GLN A 131 -21.91 18.78 3.69
C GLN A 131 -23.14 18.67 2.78
N LYS A 132 -23.49 19.78 2.13
CA LYS A 132 -24.49 19.79 1.05
C LYS A 132 -23.82 19.35 -0.25
N VAL A 133 -24.34 18.29 -0.86
CA VAL A 133 -23.83 17.73 -2.12
C VAL A 133 -24.94 17.78 -3.16
N LEU A 134 -24.64 18.43 -4.29
CA LEU A 134 -25.49 18.48 -5.48
C LEU A 134 -25.43 17.17 -6.25
#